data_AF-A0A1Q4E2A6-F1
#
_entry.id   AF-A0A1Q4E2A6-F1
#
_cell.length_a   1.000
_cell.length_b   1.000
_cell.length_c   1.000
_cell.angle_alpha   90.00
_cell.angle_beta   90.00
_cell.angle_gamma   90.00
#
_symmetry.space_group_name_H-M   'P 1'
#
loop_
_entity.id
_entity.type
_entity.pdbx_description
1 polymer ?
#
loop_
_entity_poly.entity_id
_entity_poly.type
_entity_poly.pdbx_seq_one_letter_code
_entity_poly.pdbx_strand_id
1 'polypeptide(L)' 'MDNESHPLLAPQTARTTLRVGDRFVMEAEARATPLGLLAAGGIVAAILLAIPPIVRARRTQRALPPPQV' A
#
# COMPACT_ATOMS: atom_id res chain seq x y z
N MET A 1 -14.89 -33.47 -11.73
CA MET A 1 -13.71 -32.98 -11.00
C MET A 1 -13.88 -31.49 -10.91
N ASP A 2 -14.49 -31.07 -9.81
CA ASP A 2 -15.06 -29.75 -9.67
C ASP A 2 -13.90 -28.81 -9.33
N ASN A 3 -13.56 -27.94 -10.27
CA ASN A 3 -12.45 -27.02 -10.17
C ASN A 3 -12.85 -25.88 -9.20
N GLU A 4 -12.96 -26.20 -7.91
CA GLU A 4 -13.25 -25.23 -6.85
C GLU A 4 -12.16 -24.15 -6.88
N SER A 5 -12.55 -23.00 -7.40
CA SER A 5 -11.67 -21.85 -7.50
C SER A 5 -11.38 -21.36 -6.08
N HIS A 6 -10.15 -21.55 -5.61
CA HIS A 6 -9.75 -21.20 -4.26
C HIS A 6 -10.15 -19.74 -3.96
N PRO A 7 -10.95 -19.47 -2.90
CA PRO A 7 -11.67 -18.20 -2.74
C PRO A 7 -10.75 -16.98 -2.65
N LEU A 8 -9.49 -17.18 -2.22
CA LEU A 8 -8.47 -16.13 -2.15
C LEU A 8 -7.89 -15.73 -3.51
N LEU A 9 -8.04 -16.59 -4.52
CA LEU A 9 -7.54 -16.38 -5.88
C LEU A 9 -8.66 -15.90 -6.82
N ALA A 10 -9.92 -15.99 -6.41
CA ALA A 10 -11.06 -15.51 -7.18
C ALA A 10 -10.95 -13.97 -7.37
N PRO A 11 -10.88 -13.47 -8.62
CA PRO A 11 -10.83 -12.03 -8.87
C PRO A 11 -12.13 -11.34 -8.45
N GLN A 12 -12.01 -10.29 -7.65
CA GLN A 12 -13.12 -9.41 -7.27
C GLN A 12 -13.00 -8.08 -8.00
N THR A 13 -14.14 -7.55 -8.43
CA THR A 13 -14.20 -6.29 -9.17
C THR A 13 -15.04 -5.30 -8.38
N ALA A 14 -14.48 -4.15 -8.05
CA ALA A 14 -15.18 -3.04 -7.44
C ALA A 14 -15.23 -1.88 -8.42
N ARG A 15 -16.43 -1.37 -8.71
CA ARG A 15 -16.62 -0.19 -9.55
C ARG A 15 -17.11 0.96 -8.69
N THR A 16 -16.53 2.13 -8.88
CA THR A 16 -16.97 3.37 -8.23
C THR A 16 -17.14 4.45 -9.29
N THR A 17 -18.23 5.19 -9.18
CA THR A 17 -18.50 6.35 -10.03
C THR A 17 -18.47 7.58 -9.14
N LEU A 18 -17.53 8.48 -9.42
CA LEU A 18 -17.31 9.71 -8.69
C LEU A 18 -17.85 10.85 -9.55
N ARG A 19 -18.89 11.51 -9.06
CA ARG A 19 -19.47 12.69 -9.70
C ARG A 19 -19.13 13.94 -8.88
N VAL A 20 -18.55 14.95 -9.53
CA VAL A 20 -18.21 16.24 -8.92
C VAL A 20 -18.93 17.34 -9.68
N GLY A 21 -20.02 17.85 -9.09
CA GLY A 21 -20.95 18.75 -9.76
C GLY A 21 -21.57 18.11 -11.01
N ASP A 22 -21.96 18.94 -11.98
CA ASP A 22 -22.62 18.47 -13.21
C ASP A 22 -21.65 18.22 -14.37
N ARG A 23 -20.35 18.52 -14.19
CA ARG A 23 -19.36 18.53 -15.29
C ARG A 23 -18.30 17.44 -15.20
N PHE A 24 -18.12 16.83 -14.04
CA PHE A 24 -17.08 15.81 -13.84
C PHE A 24 -17.71 14.49 -13.42
N VAL A 25 -17.58 13.50 -14.29
CA VAL A 25 -17.90 12.10 -14.01
C VAL A 25 -16.62 11.31 -14.19
N MET A 26 -16.18 10.63 -13.14
CA MET A 26 -15.02 9.74 -13.17
C MET A 26 -15.48 8.34 -12.81
N GLU A 27 -15.27 7.39 -13.71
CA GLU A 27 -15.48 5.98 -13.44
C GLU A 27 -14.14 5.35 -13.07
N ALA A 28 -14.10 4.65 -11.95
CA ALA A 28 -12.95 3.88 -11.53
C ALA A 28 -13.37 2.42 -11.33
N GLU A 29 -12.67 1.51 -11.99
CA GLU A 29 -12.83 0.08 -11.86
C GLU A 29 -11.54 -0.50 -11.28
N ALA A 30 -11.66 -1.14 -10.12
CA ALA A 30 -10.57 -1.85 -9.47
C ALA A 30 -10.85 -3.35 -9.55
N ARG A 31 -9.90 -4.10 -10.11
CA ARG A 31 -9.93 -5.56 -10.12
C ARG A 31 -8.78 -6.08 -9.27
N ALA A 32 -9.10 -6.81 -8.21
CA ALA A 32 -8.11 -7.35 -7.28
C ALA A 32 -8.55 -8.72 -6.76
N THR A 33 -7.59 -9.58 -6.46
CA THR A 33 -7.85 -10.80 -5.67
C THR A 33 -7.72 -10.46 -4.18
N PRO A 34 -8.44 -11.16 -3.28
CA PRO A 34 -8.24 -10.99 -1.84
C PRO A 34 -6.77 -11.18 -1.42
N LEU A 35 -6.09 -12.17 -1.99
CA LEU A 35 -4.66 -12.40 -1.75
C LEU A 35 -3.80 -11.23 -2.23
N GLY A 36 -4.09 -10.67 -3.41
CA GLY A 36 -3.37 -9.52 -3.96
C GLY A 36 -3.56 -8.26 -3.11
N LEU A 37 -4.76 -8.04 -2.58
CA LEU A 37 -5.04 -6.92 -1.69
C LEU A 37 -4.27 -7.04 -0.37
N LEU A 38 -4.23 -8.24 0.23
CA LEU A 38 -3.45 -8.52 1.44
C LEU A 38 -1.95 -8.28 1.19
N ALA A 39 -1.43 -8.77 0.06
CA ALA A 39 -0.03 -8.58 -0.31
C ALA A 39 0.33 -7.09 -0.48
N ALA A 40 -0.51 -6.32 -1.18
CA ALA A 40 -0.32 -4.89 -1.35
C ALA A 40 -0.33 -4.16 0.00
N GLY A 41 -1.29 -4.47 0.87
CA GLY A 41 -1.35 -3.91 2.23
C GLY A 41 -0.09 -4.23 3.05
N GLY A 42 0.40 -5.48 2.98
CA GLY A 42 1.63 -5.90 3.64
C GLY A 42 2.86 -5.14 3.15
N ILE A 43 2.99 -4.94 1.84
CA ILE A 43 4.08 -4.16 1.25
C ILE A 43 4.03 -2.71 1.71
N VAL A 44 2.86 -2.07 1.65
CA VAL A 44 2.69 -0.68 2.10
C VAL A 44 3.03 -0.54 3.58
N ALA A 45 2.55 -1.47 4.43
CA ALA A 45 2.86 -1.46 5.85
C ALA A 45 4.37 -1.62 6.10
N ALA A 46 5.05 -2.53 5.39
CA ALA A 46 6.49 -2.72 5.49
C ALA A 46 7.28 -1.45 5.11
N ILE A 47 6.86 -0.77 4.02
CA ILE A 47 7.47 0.50 3.59
C ILE A 47 7.31 1.56 4.67
N LEU A 48 6.09 1.73 5.21
CA LEU A 48 5.83 2.73 6.25
C LEU A 48 6.58 2.43 7.55
N LEU A 49 6.67 1.15 7.95
CA LEU A 49 7.42 0.70 9.13
C LEU A 49 8.94 0.85 8.98
N ALA A 50 9.47 0.92 7.76
CA ALA A 50 10.89 1.17 7.52
C ALA A 50 11.29 2.63 7.79
N ILE A 51 10.35 3.59 7.81
CA ILE A 51 10.66 5.02 7.97
C ILE A 51 11.19 5.38 9.37
N PRO A 52 10.56 4.98 10.50
CA PRO A 52 11.02 5.34 11.84
C PRO A 52 12.49 4.99 12.15
N PRO A 53 13.03 3.79 11.85
CA PRO A 53 14.43 3.50 12.12
C PRO A 53 15.38 4.35 11.26
N ILE A 54 15.03 4.67 10.01
CA ILE A 54 15.82 5.57 9.14
C ILE A 54 15.90 6.98 9.76
N VAL A 55 14.76 7.51 10.21
CA VAL A 55 14.70 8.83 10.86
C VAL A 55 15.48 8.82 12.17
N ARG A 56 15.36 7.75 12.97
CA ARG A 56 16.10 7.58 14.23
C ARG A 56 17.61 7.55 13.99
N ALA A 57 18.09 6.78 13.02
CA ALA A 57 19.50 6.69 12.68
C ALA A 57 20.10 8.06 12.29
N ARG A 58 19.38 8.84 11.48
CA ARG A 58 19.80 10.20 11.11
C ARG A 58 19.88 11.15 12.30
N ARG A 59 18.95 11.06 13.26
CA ARG A 59 19.00 11.87 14.49
C ARG A 59 20.23 11.54 15.33
N THR A 60 20.57 10.25 15.47
CA THR A 60 21.76 9.82 16.21
C THR A 60 23.05 10.31 15.55
N GLN A 61 23.17 10.24 14.22
CA GLN A 61 24.35 10.73 13.50
C GLN A 61 24.59 12.23 13.71
N ARG A 62 23.52 13.03 13.77
CA ARG A 62 23.62 14.49 13.99
C ARG A 62 24.02 14.86 15.42
N ALA A 63 23.89 13.92 16.36
CA ALA A 63 24.24 14.12 17.77
C ALA A 63 25.70 13.72 18.10
N LEU A 64 26.46 13.16 17.14
CA LEU A 64 27.88 12.90 17.38
C LEU A 64 28.67 14.21 17.42
N PRO A 65 29.47 14.45 18.49
CA PRO A 65 30.40 15.57 18.52
C PRO A 65 31.44 15.43 17.39
N PRO A 66 31.94 16.56 16.84
CA PRO A 66 32.92 16.51 15.76
C PRO A 66 34.18 15.74 16.21
N PRO A 67 34.80 14.98 15.30
CA PRO A 67 36.05 14.28 15.60
C PRO A 67 37.08 15.30 16.06
N GLN A 68 37.62 15.08 17.26
CA GLN A 68 38.74 15.85 17.77
C GLN A 68 39.99 15.28 17.08
N VAL A 69 40.50 16.02 16.10
CA VAL A 69 41.77 15.75 15.40
C VAL A 69 42.85 16.62 16.03
#